data_AF-A0A5N9C413-F1
#
_entry.id   AF-A0A5N9C413-F1
#
_cell.length_a   1.000
_cell.length_b   1.000
_cell.length_c   1.000
_cell.angle_alpha   90.00
_cell.angle_beta   90.00
_cell.angle_gamma   90.00
#
_symmetry.space_group_name_H-M   'P 1'
#
loop_
_entity.id
_entity.type
_entity.pdbx_description
1 polymer ?
#
loop_
_entity_poly.entity_id
_entity_poly.type
_entity_poly.pdbx_seq_one_letter_code
_entity_poly.pdbx_strand_id
1 'polypeptide(L)'
;MVKLFSIISLLFLLTACSNQEYTRLESIRPTPDIGSSSVQKTSDKVVDVQATTVPNLTSSRFVVASPTPTPTVLPIEVNVKLKNFLIKNLGPYDSKSSTFGDIKFDTRFSNFVFSEFGRVHLKGQSGEYYNPTFEFKVPSDTKIISPIKGVISYIDWQSSESDWEIHIKPTLESDWTVGIDHIVSIDCERPALTGKICNKQLTINGEQIKIGMLVNENDTLGYAGNWSDYENIGINGRTELMVFKYLEGYKGVMNYCPTLYIDEKMKDGLISTISELMNSYEKWIGKDSIYDEDTMIAPGCIYRGIKEIDGAIELID
;
A
#
# COMPACT_ATOMS: atom_id res chain seq x y z
N MET A 1 23.01 -12.38 -68.65
CA MET A 1 23.48 -11.96 -67.32
C MET A 1 22.24 -11.50 -66.54
N VAL A 2 21.84 -12.27 -65.52
CA VAL A 2 20.80 -12.02 -64.46
C VAL A 2 19.37 -11.65 -64.95
N LYS A 3 18.39 -12.59 -64.97
CA LYS A 3 17.40 -12.95 -63.91
C LYS A 3 16.55 -11.76 -63.40
N LEU A 4 15.24 -11.81 -63.11
CA LEU A 4 14.14 -12.77 -63.21
C LEU A 4 12.91 -12.05 -62.53
N PHE A 5 11.72 -12.02 -63.18
CA PHE A 5 10.34 -12.11 -62.59
C PHE A 5 9.89 -11.12 -61.47
N SER A 6 8.62 -10.87 -61.17
CA SER A 6 7.30 -11.08 -61.78
C SER A 6 6.27 -10.53 -60.77
N ILE A 7 5.38 -9.67 -61.26
CA ILE A 7 3.91 -9.62 -61.10
C ILE A 7 3.26 -10.53 -60.01
N ILE A 8 2.33 -9.96 -59.19
CA ILE A 8 0.87 -10.28 -59.11
C ILE A 8 0.27 -9.99 -57.71
N SER A 9 -0.76 -9.11 -57.70
CA SER A 9 -1.99 -9.07 -56.85
C SER A 9 -1.87 -8.87 -55.33
N LEU A 10 -2.88 -8.41 -54.57
CA LEU A 10 -4.20 -7.77 -54.71
C LEU A 10 -4.80 -7.88 -53.28
N LEU A 11 -5.60 -6.89 -52.84
CA LEU A 11 -6.48 -6.89 -51.63
C LEU A 11 -5.75 -6.88 -50.26
N PHE A 12 -5.99 -5.93 -49.36
CA PHE A 12 -7.26 -5.77 -48.64
C PHE A 12 -7.62 -4.31 -48.25
N LEU A 13 -8.93 -4.17 -48.05
CA LEU A 13 -9.84 -3.05 -47.81
C LEU A 13 -9.43 -1.89 -46.88
N LEU A 14 -9.95 -0.71 -47.29
CA LEU A 14 -10.37 0.43 -46.47
C LEU A 14 -11.61 0.12 -45.61
N THR A 15 -11.77 0.92 -44.55
CA THR A 15 -12.99 1.25 -43.77
C THR A 15 -13.62 0.21 -42.84
N ALA A 16 -13.48 0.44 -41.53
CA ALA A 16 -14.62 0.67 -40.64
C ALA A 16 -14.16 1.47 -39.40
N CYS A 17 -14.73 2.66 -39.24
CA CYS A 17 -14.74 3.40 -37.98
C CYS A 17 -15.39 2.55 -36.89
N SER A 18 -14.78 2.53 -35.70
CA SER A 18 -15.54 2.35 -34.47
C SER A 18 -15.11 3.44 -33.51
N ASN A 19 -15.87 4.54 -33.55
CA ASN A 19 -16.04 5.41 -32.40
C ASN A 19 -16.46 4.52 -31.23
N GLN A 20 -15.56 4.25 -30.31
CA GLN A 20 -15.98 3.81 -28.99
C GLN A 20 -16.07 5.08 -28.16
N GLU A 21 -17.31 5.53 -28.00
CA GLU A 21 -17.69 6.58 -27.07
C GLU A 21 -16.99 6.34 -25.74
N TYR A 22 -16.20 7.32 -25.32
CA TYR A 22 -15.76 7.44 -23.95
C TYR A 22 -17.03 7.76 -23.13
N THR A 23 -17.76 6.73 -22.73
CA THR A 23 -18.72 6.86 -21.65
C THR A 23 -17.91 7.19 -20.40
N ARG A 24 -18.00 8.46 -20.03
CA ARG A 24 -17.62 9.00 -18.72
C ARG A 24 -18.19 8.06 -17.65
N LEU A 25 -17.36 7.18 -17.10
CA LEU A 25 -17.70 6.42 -15.90
C LEU A 25 -17.83 7.45 -14.78
N GLU A 26 -19.08 7.74 -14.43
CA GLU A 26 -19.40 8.44 -13.21
C GLU A 26 -18.75 7.70 -12.04
N SER A 27 -17.92 8.42 -11.30
CA SER A 27 -17.38 8.02 -10.01
C SER A 27 -18.53 7.50 -9.13
N ILE A 28 -18.55 6.19 -8.91
CA ILE A 28 -19.47 5.56 -7.97
C ILE A 28 -18.99 5.94 -6.58
N ARG A 29 -19.68 6.91 -5.96
CA ARG A 29 -19.51 7.22 -4.55
C ARG A 29 -19.98 6.04 -3.70
N PRO A 30 -19.20 5.56 -2.72
CA PRO A 30 -19.72 4.66 -1.69
C PRO A 30 -20.69 5.45 -0.80
N THR A 31 -21.93 4.99 -0.70
CA THR A 31 -22.88 5.44 0.33
C THR A 31 -22.80 4.43 1.49
N PRO A 32 -22.57 4.85 2.74
CA PRO A 32 -22.61 3.92 3.86
C PRO A 32 -24.07 3.65 4.28
N ASP A 33 -24.50 2.39 4.17
CA ASP A 33 -25.76 1.90 4.72
C ASP A 33 -25.74 1.93 6.25
N ILE A 34 -26.58 2.80 6.83
CA ILE A 34 -26.86 2.85 8.27
C ILE A 34 -27.95 1.82 8.56
N GLY A 35 -27.54 0.60 8.94
CA GLY A 35 -28.43 -0.40 9.53
C GLY A 35 -28.70 -0.10 10.99
N SER A 36 -29.90 0.40 11.30
CA SER A 36 -30.36 0.63 12.68
C SER A 36 -30.57 -0.69 13.42
N SER A 37 -29.90 -0.87 14.57
CA SER A 37 -30.19 -1.95 15.50
C SER A 37 -31.32 -1.53 16.46
N SER A 38 -32.43 -2.26 16.41
CA SER A 38 -33.54 -2.13 17.36
C SER A 38 -33.17 -2.77 18.70
N VAL A 39 -33.02 -1.96 19.74
CA VAL A 39 -32.83 -2.38 21.13
C VAL A 39 -34.15 -2.95 21.67
N GLN A 40 -34.16 -4.23 22.00
CA GLN A 40 -35.28 -4.89 22.68
C GLN A 40 -35.12 -4.72 24.19
N LYS A 41 -36.10 -4.04 24.78
CA LYS A 41 -36.22 -3.68 26.19
C LYS A 41 -36.80 -4.88 26.95
N THR A 42 -36.06 -5.47 27.90
CA THR A 42 -36.61 -6.46 28.84
C THR A 42 -36.53 -5.94 30.28
N SER A 43 -37.64 -6.10 30.97
CA SER A 43 -38.04 -5.46 32.23
C SER A 43 -37.31 -5.95 33.46
N ASP A 44 -37.11 -5.01 34.38
CA ASP A 44 -36.73 -5.21 35.78
C ASP A 44 -37.67 -6.18 36.52
N LYS A 45 -37.08 -7.12 37.27
CA LYS A 45 -37.74 -7.80 38.38
C LYS A 45 -37.05 -7.40 39.68
N VAL A 46 -37.79 -6.63 40.47
CA VAL A 46 -37.55 -6.33 41.88
C VAL A 46 -37.71 -7.63 42.68
N VAL A 47 -36.70 -8.00 43.45
CA VAL A 47 -36.80 -9.03 44.48
C VAL A 47 -36.42 -8.41 45.82
N ASP A 48 -37.41 -8.38 46.70
CA ASP A 48 -37.34 -8.02 48.12
C ASP A 48 -36.37 -8.97 48.86
N VAL A 49 -35.46 -8.42 49.66
CA VAL A 49 -34.65 -9.21 50.60
C VAL A 49 -34.77 -8.62 51.99
N GLN A 50 -35.26 -9.47 52.89
CA GLN A 50 -35.51 -9.23 54.31
C GLN A 50 -34.25 -8.87 55.10
N ALA A 51 -34.47 -8.05 56.12
CA ALA A 51 -33.51 -7.67 57.14
C ALA A 51 -33.25 -8.82 58.15
N THR A 52 -31.98 -9.09 58.44
CA THR A 52 -31.59 -9.89 59.60
C THR A 52 -30.26 -9.42 60.21
N THR A 53 -30.38 -8.89 61.42
CA THR A 53 -29.49 -8.94 62.59
C THR A 53 -27.96 -8.79 62.43
N VAL A 54 -27.47 -7.73 63.08
CA VAL A 54 -26.07 -7.41 63.40
C VAL A 54 -25.51 -8.31 64.50
N PRO A 55 -24.26 -8.80 64.37
CA PRO A 55 -23.41 -9.06 65.52
C PRO A 55 -22.05 -8.35 65.47
N ASN A 56 -21.69 -7.85 66.66
CA ASN A 56 -20.42 -7.38 67.21
C ASN A 56 -19.15 -7.35 66.34
N LEU A 57 -18.59 -6.13 66.27
CA LEU A 57 -17.22 -5.80 65.88
C LEU A 57 -16.20 -6.44 66.83
N THR A 58 -15.34 -7.29 66.26
CA THR A 58 -14.07 -7.68 66.88
C THR A 58 -12.94 -7.10 66.04
N SER A 59 -12.01 -6.42 66.71
CA SER A 59 -10.85 -5.72 66.15
C SER A 59 -10.01 -6.60 65.22
N SER A 60 -9.98 -6.23 63.93
CA SER A 60 -9.12 -6.80 62.89
C SER A 60 -8.15 -5.72 62.44
N ARG A 61 -6.86 -6.07 62.44
CA ARG A 61 -5.75 -5.22 61.99
C ARG A 61 -5.94 -4.89 60.51
N PHE A 62 -5.99 -3.60 60.20
CA PHE A 62 -5.95 -3.11 58.82
C PHE A 62 -4.63 -3.53 58.15
N VAL A 63 -4.72 -4.52 57.25
CA VAL A 63 -3.69 -4.72 56.23
C VAL A 63 -3.92 -3.61 55.21
N VAL A 64 -2.98 -2.66 55.16
CA VAL A 64 -2.94 -1.62 54.14
C VAL A 64 -2.77 -2.34 52.79
N ALA A 65 -3.85 -2.41 52.01
CA ALA A 65 -3.78 -2.91 50.65
C ALA A 65 -2.89 -1.96 49.84
N SER A 66 -1.80 -2.48 49.28
CA SER A 66 -1.01 -1.75 48.28
C SER A 66 -1.93 -1.32 47.14
N PRO A 67 -1.80 -0.07 46.65
CA PRO A 67 -2.61 0.40 45.54
C PRO A 67 -2.38 -0.50 44.32
N THR A 68 -3.47 -1.04 43.78
CA THR A 68 -3.48 -1.71 42.49
C THR A 68 -2.90 -0.73 41.45
N PRO A 69 -1.88 -1.10 40.67
CA PRO A 69 -1.34 -0.20 39.65
C PRO A 69 -2.46 0.17 38.69
N THR A 70 -2.78 1.45 38.63
CA THR A 70 -3.68 2.01 37.62
C THR A 70 -3.15 1.59 36.24
N PRO A 71 -3.97 0.95 35.39
CA PRO A 71 -3.53 0.61 34.05
C PRO A 71 -3.12 1.89 33.33
N THR A 72 -1.83 1.99 33.01
CA THR A 72 -1.30 3.07 32.18
C THR A 72 -1.96 2.94 30.81
N VAL A 73 -2.95 3.80 30.54
CA VAL A 73 -3.54 3.93 29.20
C VAL A 73 -2.42 4.43 28.29
N LEU A 74 -1.88 3.53 27.47
CA LEU A 74 -0.91 3.93 26.45
C LEU A 74 -1.60 4.94 25.51
N PRO A 75 -0.93 6.06 25.17
CA PRO A 75 -1.49 7.03 24.25
C PRO A 75 -1.80 6.34 22.93
N ILE A 76 -3.03 6.53 22.45
CA ILE A 76 -3.48 6.02 21.15
C ILE A 76 -2.67 6.72 20.06
N GLU A 77 -1.94 5.94 19.29
CA GLU A 77 -1.15 6.45 18.17
C GLU A 77 -2.07 6.77 16.99
N VAL A 78 -2.37 8.06 16.81
CA VAL A 78 -3.29 8.54 15.77
C VAL A 78 -2.61 8.92 14.45
N ASN A 79 -1.27 8.99 14.43
CA ASN A 79 -0.48 9.35 13.26
C ASN A 79 0.21 8.12 12.66
N VAL A 80 0.56 8.19 11.37
CA VAL A 80 1.34 7.16 10.69
C VAL A 80 2.80 7.24 11.12
N LYS A 81 3.38 6.08 11.42
CA LYS A 81 4.81 5.86 11.66
C LYS A 81 5.28 4.59 10.97
N LEU A 82 5.77 4.73 9.73
CA LEU A 82 6.24 3.61 8.91
C LEU A 82 7.49 2.98 9.53
N LYS A 83 7.53 1.65 9.59
CA LYS A 83 8.69 0.85 10.04
C LYS A 83 9.44 0.16 8.91
N ASN A 84 8.87 0.11 7.72
CA ASN A 84 9.47 -0.44 6.51
C ASN A 84 8.75 0.15 5.27
N PHE A 85 9.24 -0.19 4.07
CA PHE A 85 8.63 0.19 2.78
C PHE A 85 8.10 -1.03 2.03
N LEU A 86 7.32 -1.88 2.71
CA LEU A 86 6.62 -3.06 2.16
C LEU A 86 7.48 -4.27 1.81
N ILE A 87 8.67 -4.09 1.23
CA ILE A 87 9.53 -5.19 0.81
C ILE A 87 10.27 -5.76 2.02
N LYS A 88 10.06 -7.06 2.29
CA LYS A 88 10.65 -7.72 3.47
C LYS A 88 12.17 -7.66 3.50
N ASN A 89 12.84 -7.89 2.36
CA ASN A 89 14.30 -7.76 2.25
C ASN A 89 14.62 -6.61 1.31
N LEU A 90 14.60 -5.38 1.81
CA LEU A 90 14.96 -4.20 1.03
C LEU A 90 16.42 -3.82 1.30
N GLY A 91 17.28 -4.05 0.31
CA GLY A 91 18.71 -3.77 0.39
C GLY A 91 19.52 -4.77 1.24
N PRO A 92 20.85 -4.57 1.33
CA PRO A 92 21.64 -3.63 0.52
C PRO A 92 21.83 -4.12 -0.93
N TYR A 93 22.58 -3.37 -1.74
CA TYR A 93 22.97 -3.81 -3.10
C TYR A 93 23.99 -4.95 -3.09
N ASP A 94 23.77 -6.00 -3.90
CA ASP A 94 24.72 -7.05 -4.22
C ASP A 94 25.09 -7.03 -5.72
N SER A 95 26.34 -6.66 -6.00
CA SER A 95 26.89 -6.63 -7.36
C SER A 95 27.00 -8.00 -8.04
N LYS A 96 27.04 -9.11 -7.29
CA LYS A 96 27.16 -10.45 -7.87
C LYS A 96 25.84 -10.91 -8.49
N SER A 97 24.73 -10.61 -7.83
CA SER A 97 23.38 -10.92 -8.29
C SER A 97 22.73 -9.76 -9.05
N SER A 98 23.30 -8.55 -9.00
CA SER A 98 22.67 -7.31 -9.48
C SER A 98 21.30 -7.10 -8.84
N THR A 99 21.22 -7.24 -7.52
CA THR A 99 19.97 -7.07 -6.75
C THR A 99 20.16 -6.09 -5.60
N PHE A 100 19.09 -5.38 -5.25
CA PHE A 100 19.00 -4.56 -4.04
C PHE A 100 18.01 -5.24 -3.07
N GLY A 101 18.53 -6.12 -2.22
CA GLY A 101 17.69 -7.10 -1.53
C GLY A 101 16.87 -7.93 -2.52
N ASP A 102 15.54 -7.90 -2.39
CA ASP A 102 14.59 -8.60 -3.28
C ASP A 102 14.33 -7.86 -4.61
N ILE A 103 14.83 -6.62 -4.79
CA ILE A 103 14.67 -5.89 -6.05
C ILE A 103 15.72 -6.36 -7.05
N LYS A 104 15.30 -6.79 -8.24
CA LYS A 104 16.20 -7.22 -9.32
C LYS A 104 16.51 -6.09 -10.29
N PHE A 105 17.78 -5.95 -10.67
CA PHE A 105 18.19 -5.08 -11.77
C PHE A 105 18.46 -5.92 -13.03
N ASP A 106 17.91 -5.49 -14.17
CA ASP A 106 18.10 -6.16 -15.46
C ASP A 106 18.10 -5.12 -16.59
N THR A 107 19.11 -5.11 -17.46
CA THR A 107 19.33 -4.02 -18.42
C THR A 107 18.28 -4.01 -19.53
N ARG A 108 17.54 -5.11 -19.64
CA ARG A 108 16.37 -5.27 -20.50
C ARG A 108 15.12 -4.61 -19.92
N PHE A 109 15.10 -4.34 -18.62
CA PHE A 109 13.99 -3.63 -17.99
C PHE A 109 14.04 -2.14 -18.35
N SER A 110 13.09 -1.70 -19.17
CA SER A 110 13.02 -0.33 -19.68
C SER A 110 12.25 0.64 -18.76
N ASN A 111 11.67 0.14 -17.67
CA ASN A 111 10.98 0.94 -16.66
C ASN A 111 11.86 1.14 -15.42
N PHE A 112 11.41 1.98 -14.49
CA PHE A 112 12.07 2.18 -13.20
C PHE A 112 11.76 1.02 -12.25
N VAL A 113 12.77 0.51 -11.57
CA VAL A 113 12.59 -0.48 -10.49
C VAL A 113 11.99 0.14 -9.22
N PHE A 114 12.15 1.46 -9.08
CA PHE A 114 11.55 2.27 -8.04
C PHE A 114 11.03 3.57 -8.68
N SER A 115 9.74 3.86 -8.51
CA SER A 115 9.16 5.15 -8.85
C SER A 115 8.95 5.95 -7.57
N GLU A 116 9.69 7.05 -7.44
CA GLU A 116 9.63 7.94 -6.30
C GLU A 116 8.31 8.75 -6.24
N PHE A 117 7.99 9.21 -5.04
CA PHE A 117 6.82 10.06 -4.81
C PHE A 117 7.00 11.39 -5.56
N GLY A 118 6.01 11.74 -6.38
CA GLY A 118 6.02 12.94 -7.22
C GLY A 118 6.69 12.77 -8.58
N ARG A 119 7.20 11.58 -8.93
CA ARG A 119 7.72 11.34 -10.28
C ARG A 119 6.62 11.63 -11.32
N VAL A 120 6.97 12.37 -12.37
CA VAL A 120 6.07 12.62 -13.50
C VAL A 120 6.14 11.45 -14.48
N HIS A 121 5.03 10.75 -14.63
CA HIS A 121 4.87 9.72 -15.66
C HIS A 121 4.28 10.31 -16.93
N LEU A 122 4.58 9.70 -18.09
CA LEU A 122 4.07 10.12 -19.40
C LEU A 122 4.30 11.62 -19.71
N LYS A 123 5.42 12.16 -19.24
CA LYS A 123 5.76 13.59 -19.36
C LYS A 123 5.60 14.10 -20.80
N GLY A 124 4.84 15.18 -20.97
CA GLY A 124 4.54 15.80 -22.25
C GLY A 124 3.47 15.09 -23.09
N GLN A 125 2.76 14.11 -22.53
CA GLN A 125 1.69 13.35 -23.19
C GLN A 125 0.34 13.57 -22.51
N SER A 126 -0.76 13.17 -23.15
CA SER A 126 -2.13 13.40 -22.66
C SER A 126 -2.51 12.63 -21.38
N GLY A 127 -1.64 11.75 -20.90
CA GLY A 127 -1.81 10.98 -19.67
C GLY A 127 -0.77 11.33 -18.59
N GLU A 128 -0.15 12.50 -18.67
CA GLU A 128 0.81 12.94 -17.66
C GLU A 128 0.16 12.95 -16.26
N TYR A 129 0.83 12.32 -15.30
CA TYR A 129 0.40 12.33 -13.89
C TYR A 129 1.61 12.29 -12.96
N TYR A 130 1.40 12.73 -11.72
CA TYR A 130 2.37 12.66 -10.65
C TYR A 130 2.14 11.40 -9.83
N ASN A 131 3.18 10.60 -9.61
CA ASN A 131 3.10 9.40 -8.81
C ASN A 131 2.77 9.74 -7.34
N PRO A 132 1.63 9.32 -6.77
CA PRO A 132 1.28 9.59 -5.39
C PRO A 132 1.86 8.56 -4.40
N THR A 133 2.68 7.63 -4.86
CA THR A 133 3.11 6.45 -4.10
C THR A 133 4.63 6.29 -4.05
N PHE A 134 5.11 5.36 -3.24
CA PHE A 134 6.36 4.64 -3.53
C PHE A 134 6.00 3.37 -4.29
N GLU A 135 6.41 3.28 -5.54
CA GLU A 135 6.11 2.11 -6.39
C GLU A 135 7.38 1.31 -6.61
N PHE A 136 7.32 0.00 -6.38
CA PHE A 136 8.45 -0.91 -6.60
C PHE A 136 8.10 -1.93 -7.68
N LYS A 137 9.03 -2.18 -8.60
CA LYS A 137 8.97 -3.28 -9.56
C LYS A 137 9.95 -4.38 -9.14
N VAL A 138 9.40 -5.56 -8.92
CA VAL A 138 10.08 -6.66 -8.23
C VAL A 138 9.73 -8.00 -8.86
N PRO A 139 10.45 -9.07 -8.55
CA PRO A 139 9.94 -10.43 -8.76
C PRO A 139 8.59 -10.64 -8.07
N SER A 140 7.68 -11.35 -8.73
CA SER A 140 6.32 -11.59 -8.20
C SER A 140 6.27 -12.49 -6.96
N ASP A 141 7.36 -13.15 -6.58
CA ASP A 141 7.51 -13.92 -5.34
C ASP A 141 8.08 -13.09 -4.17
N THR A 142 8.34 -11.78 -4.38
CA THR A 142 8.72 -10.85 -3.32
C THR A 142 7.60 -10.72 -2.29
N LYS A 143 7.94 -10.88 -1.01
CA LYS A 143 6.98 -10.80 0.10
C LYS A 143 6.71 -9.35 0.49
N ILE A 144 5.42 -9.04 0.62
CA ILE A 144 4.90 -7.76 1.08
C ILE A 144 4.54 -7.87 2.55
N ILE A 145 5.04 -6.93 3.34
CA ILE A 145 4.83 -6.88 4.79
C ILE A 145 4.18 -5.57 5.21
N SER A 146 3.46 -5.60 6.32
CA SER A 146 2.81 -4.40 6.85
C SER A 146 3.86 -3.39 7.33
N PRO A 147 3.78 -2.12 6.90
CA PRO A 147 4.69 -1.07 7.32
C PRO A 147 4.31 -0.44 8.67
N ILE A 148 3.07 -0.65 9.12
CA ILE A 148 2.55 -0.11 10.39
C ILE A 148 1.79 -1.17 11.17
N LYS A 149 1.66 -0.94 12.48
CA LYS A 149 0.63 -1.57 13.28
C LYS A 149 -0.64 -0.75 13.14
N GLY A 150 -1.76 -1.42 13.00
CA GLY A 150 -3.02 -0.73 12.83
C GLY A 150 -4.19 -1.68 12.64
N VAL A 151 -5.20 -1.17 11.95
CA VAL A 151 -6.44 -1.87 11.66
C VAL A 151 -6.72 -1.82 10.16
N ILE A 152 -7.12 -2.95 9.58
CA ILE A 152 -7.59 -3.01 8.21
C ILE A 152 -8.89 -2.21 8.11
N SER A 153 -8.92 -1.24 7.19
CA SER A 153 -10.05 -0.31 7.01
C SER A 153 -10.69 -0.41 5.62
N TYR A 154 -9.98 -0.96 4.66
CA TYR A 154 -10.44 -1.18 3.28
C TYR A 154 -9.74 -2.42 2.71
N ILE A 155 -10.46 -3.17 1.88
CA ILE A 155 -9.98 -4.31 1.12
C ILE A 155 -10.77 -4.33 -0.18
N ASP A 156 -10.10 -4.38 -1.32
CA ASP A 156 -10.76 -4.55 -2.62
C ASP A 156 -9.95 -5.41 -3.58
N TRP A 157 -10.66 -6.18 -4.40
CA TRP A 157 -10.06 -6.93 -5.49
C TRP A 157 -10.15 -6.12 -6.77
N GLN A 158 -9.00 -5.72 -7.31
CA GLN A 158 -8.92 -4.91 -8.51
C GLN A 158 -8.88 -5.81 -9.74
N SER A 159 -10.05 -6.08 -10.34
CA SER A 159 -10.16 -7.04 -11.46
C SER A 159 -9.34 -6.66 -12.71
N SER A 160 -9.08 -5.37 -12.96
CA SER A 160 -8.24 -4.91 -14.08
C SER A 160 -6.77 -5.28 -13.89
N GLU A 161 -6.29 -5.26 -12.65
CA GLU A 161 -4.89 -5.52 -12.30
C GLU A 161 -4.67 -6.98 -11.81
N SER A 162 -5.77 -7.66 -11.46
CA SER A 162 -5.78 -9.02 -10.94
C SER A 162 -4.99 -9.18 -9.63
N ASP A 163 -5.05 -8.17 -8.76
CA ASP A 163 -4.49 -8.16 -7.42
C ASP A 163 -5.39 -7.39 -6.44
N TRP A 164 -4.97 -7.33 -5.18
CA TRP A 164 -5.71 -6.72 -4.07
C TRP A 164 -5.10 -5.39 -3.65
N GLU A 165 -5.98 -4.48 -3.26
CA GLU A 165 -5.65 -3.26 -2.51
C GLU A 165 -6.15 -3.40 -1.07
N ILE A 166 -5.35 -2.92 -0.12
CA ILE A 166 -5.77 -2.79 1.28
C ILE A 166 -5.40 -1.43 1.85
N HIS A 167 -6.21 -0.93 2.80
CA HIS A 167 -5.86 0.23 3.60
C HIS A 167 -5.72 -0.13 5.08
N ILE A 168 -4.64 0.35 5.70
CA ILE A 168 -4.37 0.20 7.13
C ILE A 168 -4.41 1.59 7.77
N LYS A 169 -5.21 1.74 8.83
CA LYS A 169 -5.20 2.95 9.65
C LYS A 169 -4.52 2.68 10.99
N PRO A 170 -3.80 3.66 11.59
CA PRO A 170 -3.27 3.51 12.95
C PRO A 170 -4.36 3.12 13.97
N THR A 171 -5.54 3.75 13.85
CA THR A 171 -6.79 3.35 14.51
C THR A 171 -8.00 3.55 13.60
N LEU A 172 -9.16 2.99 13.94
CA LEU A 172 -10.38 3.15 13.15
C LEU A 172 -10.80 4.63 12.99
N GLU A 173 -10.52 5.43 14.00
CA GLU A 173 -10.84 6.86 14.09
C GLU A 173 -9.80 7.76 13.43
N SER A 174 -8.64 7.22 13.03
CA SER A 174 -7.61 8.04 12.40
C SER A 174 -8.05 8.48 11.00
N ASP A 175 -7.83 9.76 10.70
CA ASP A 175 -7.95 10.29 9.34
C ASP A 175 -6.80 9.83 8.44
N TRP A 176 -5.67 9.43 9.05
CA TRP A 176 -4.52 8.95 8.32
C TRP A 176 -4.71 7.52 7.84
N THR A 177 -4.30 7.26 6.61
CA THR A 177 -4.40 5.97 5.97
C THR A 177 -3.07 5.61 5.33
N VAL A 178 -2.65 4.36 5.51
CA VAL A 178 -1.60 3.73 4.71
C VAL A 178 -2.27 2.83 3.69
N GLY A 179 -2.19 3.19 2.43
CA GLY A 179 -2.68 2.37 1.32
C GLY A 179 -1.57 1.47 0.80
N ILE A 180 -1.92 0.24 0.48
CA ILE A 180 -1.01 -0.73 -0.11
C ILE A 180 -1.72 -1.35 -1.29
N ASP A 181 -1.21 -1.10 -2.49
CA ASP A 181 -1.74 -1.64 -3.72
C ASP A 181 -0.85 -2.76 -4.29
N HIS A 182 -1.45 -3.55 -5.17
CA HIS A 182 -0.88 -4.70 -5.84
C HIS A 182 -0.33 -5.73 -4.86
N ILE A 183 -1.24 -6.39 -4.16
CA ILE A 183 -0.95 -7.54 -3.29
C ILE A 183 -1.63 -8.79 -3.83
N VAL A 184 -0.93 -9.90 -3.84
CA VAL A 184 -1.52 -11.22 -4.12
C VAL A 184 -1.36 -12.13 -2.91
N SER A 185 -2.35 -12.96 -2.66
CA SER A 185 -2.38 -13.83 -1.47
C SER A 185 -1.13 -14.72 -1.36
N ILE A 186 -0.67 -14.94 -0.14
CA ILE A 186 0.45 -15.86 0.16
C ILE A 186 0.13 -17.31 -0.25
N ASP A 187 -1.15 -17.64 -0.41
CA ASP A 187 -1.62 -18.95 -0.85
C ASP A 187 -1.56 -19.12 -2.38
N CYS A 188 -1.16 -18.10 -3.12
CA CYS A 188 -0.95 -18.16 -4.56
C CYS A 188 0.39 -18.78 -4.90
N GLU A 189 0.42 -19.53 -6.01
CA GLU A 189 1.68 -20.06 -6.54
C GLU A 189 2.52 -18.90 -7.10
N ARG A 190 3.79 -18.86 -6.70
CA ARG A 190 4.78 -17.88 -7.16
C ARG A 190 6.13 -18.58 -7.43
N PRO A 191 6.98 -18.07 -8.36
CA PRO A 191 6.79 -16.88 -9.19
C PRO A 191 5.57 -16.96 -10.12
N ALA A 192 4.98 -15.82 -10.43
CA ALA A 192 3.80 -15.71 -11.27
C ALA A 192 4.08 -16.26 -12.68
N LEU A 193 3.14 -17.04 -13.19
CA LEU A 193 3.14 -17.46 -14.59
C LEU A 193 2.28 -16.48 -15.40
N THR A 194 2.80 -16.02 -16.53
CA THR A 194 2.10 -15.09 -17.43
C THR A 194 0.70 -15.60 -17.76
N GLY A 195 -0.31 -14.75 -17.55
CA GLY A 195 -1.73 -15.07 -17.83
C GLY A 195 -2.44 -15.90 -16.76
N LYS A 196 -1.77 -16.32 -15.67
CA LYS A 196 -2.40 -17.04 -14.56
C LYS A 196 -2.83 -16.07 -13.47
N ILE A 197 -4.14 -15.83 -13.38
CA ILE A 197 -4.77 -15.03 -12.32
C ILE A 197 -4.89 -15.85 -11.04
N CYS A 198 -4.57 -15.24 -9.89
CA CYS A 198 -4.85 -15.80 -8.58
C CYS A 198 -5.64 -14.80 -7.73
N ASN A 199 -6.93 -15.05 -7.56
CA ASN A 199 -7.86 -14.21 -6.80
C ASN A 199 -8.17 -14.79 -5.40
N LYS A 200 -7.25 -15.58 -4.84
CA LYS A 200 -7.41 -16.09 -3.47
C LYS A 200 -7.43 -14.92 -2.50
N GLN A 201 -8.25 -15.04 -1.46
CA GLN A 201 -8.35 -14.04 -0.39
C GLN A 201 -6.98 -13.86 0.29
N LEU A 202 -6.67 -12.62 0.65
CA LEU A 202 -5.50 -12.32 1.47
C LEU A 202 -5.66 -12.92 2.88
N THR A 203 -4.57 -13.41 3.44
CA THR A 203 -4.53 -13.97 4.80
C THR A 203 -3.38 -13.35 5.58
N ILE A 204 -3.61 -13.12 6.88
CA ILE A 204 -2.58 -12.74 7.85
C ILE A 204 -2.57 -13.80 8.92
N ASN A 205 -1.42 -14.43 9.16
CA ASN A 205 -1.26 -15.52 10.14
C ASN A 205 -2.27 -16.67 9.94
N GLY A 206 -2.66 -16.93 8.69
CA GLY A 206 -3.60 -17.98 8.31
C GLY A 206 -5.09 -17.61 8.45
N GLU A 207 -5.42 -16.43 8.97
CA GLU A 207 -6.80 -15.93 8.99
C GLU A 207 -7.05 -15.04 7.78
N GLN A 208 -8.21 -15.19 7.12
CA GLN A 208 -8.61 -14.28 6.04
C GLN A 208 -8.78 -12.87 6.59
N ILE A 209 -8.17 -11.89 5.89
CA ILE A 209 -8.28 -10.50 6.31
C ILE A 209 -9.71 -10.00 6.18
N LYS A 210 -10.10 -9.12 7.09
CA LYS A 210 -11.40 -8.45 7.10
C LYS A 210 -11.26 -7.06 7.69
N ILE A 211 -12.14 -6.14 7.30
CA ILE A 211 -12.21 -4.81 7.89
C ILE A 211 -12.38 -4.93 9.41
N GLY A 212 -11.61 -4.14 10.17
CA GLY A 212 -11.53 -4.20 11.62
C GLY A 212 -10.48 -5.17 12.18
N MET A 213 -9.83 -5.99 11.34
CA MET A 213 -8.74 -6.87 11.77
C MET A 213 -7.51 -6.05 12.15
N LEU A 214 -6.88 -6.42 13.27
CA LEU A 214 -5.59 -5.86 13.67
C LEU A 214 -4.45 -6.47 12.85
N VAL A 215 -3.49 -5.62 12.50
CA VAL A 215 -2.24 -6.00 11.84
C VAL A 215 -1.08 -5.41 12.63
N ASN A 216 0.01 -6.15 12.78
CA ASN A 216 1.25 -5.67 13.38
C ASN A 216 2.26 -5.30 12.30
N GLU A 217 3.29 -4.55 12.68
CA GLU A 217 4.41 -4.32 11.78
C GLU A 217 5.09 -5.63 11.39
N ASN A 218 5.47 -5.73 10.13
CA ASN A 218 6.13 -6.91 9.54
C ASN A 218 5.26 -8.17 9.40
N ASP A 219 3.97 -8.11 9.75
CA ASP A 219 3.03 -9.17 9.35
C ASP A 219 3.07 -9.33 7.83
N THR A 220 3.13 -10.58 7.34
CA THR A 220 3.14 -10.84 5.90
C THR A 220 1.72 -10.66 5.36
N LEU A 221 1.57 -9.75 4.41
CA LEU A 221 0.31 -9.40 3.76
C LEU A 221 0.06 -10.24 2.50
N GLY A 222 1.14 -10.67 1.84
CA GLY A 222 1.09 -11.45 0.62
C GLY A 222 2.39 -11.38 -0.16
N TYR A 223 2.29 -11.63 -1.45
CA TYR A 223 3.33 -11.37 -2.44
C TYR A 223 3.02 -10.08 -3.20
N ALA A 224 4.04 -9.52 -3.87
CA ALA A 224 3.85 -8.43 -4.81
C ALA A 224 2.81 -8.84 -5.86
N GLY A 225 2.03 -7.88 -6.35
CA GLY A 225 0.97 -8.07 -7.35
C GLY A 225 1.52 -8.41 -8.72
N ASN A 226 0.74 -8.18 -9.76
CA ASN A 226 1.15 -8.60 -11.10
C ASN A 226 1.75 -7.43 -11.90
N TRP A 227 2.79 -7.73 -12.66
CA TRP A 227 3.35 -6.83 -13.65
C TRP A 227 3.69 -7.60 -14.92
N SER A 228 3.50 -6.94 -16.07
CA SER A 228 3.79 -7.57 -17.35
C SER A 228 5.29 -7.72 -17.56
N ASP A 229 5.74 -8.96 -17.75
CA ASP A 229 7.13 -9.31 -18.07
C ASP A 229 7.19 -10.02 -19.43
N TYR A 230 7.05 -9.22 -20.49
CA TYR A 230 7.07 -9.73 -21.86
C TYR A 230 8.43 -10.29 -22.28
N GLU A 231 9.50 -9.90 -21.59
CA GLU A 231 10.87 -10.29 -21.91
C GLU A 231 11.39 -11.43 -21.01
N ASN A 232 10.52 -11.96 -20.14
CA ASN A 232 10.83 -13.05 -19.20
C ASN A 232 12.12 -12.78 -18.40
N ILE A 233 12.22 -11.57 -17.86
CA ILE A 233 13.37 -11.10 -17.09
C ILE A 233 13.19 -11.35 -15.59
N GLY A 234 12.02 -11.83 -15.15
CA GLY A 234 11.71 -12.10 -13.75
C GLY A 234 11.38 -10.85 -12.94
N ILE A 235 11.07 -9.72 -13.58
CA ILE A 235 10.52 -8.52 -12.93
C ILE A 235 9.05 -8.45 -13.32
N ASN A 236 8.26 -9.33 -12.72
CA ASN A 236 6.87 -9.61 -13.07
C ASN A 236 5.89 -9.34 -11.92
N GLY A 237 6.32 -8.57 -10.93
CA GLY A 237 5.49 -8.06 -9.85
C GLY A 237 5.69 -6.59 -9.58
N ARG A 238 4.73 -6.00 -8.87
CA ARG A 238 4.77 -4.62 -8.38
C ARG A 238 4.06 -4.48 -7.05
N THR A 239 4.35 -3.42 -6.32
CA THR A 239 3.59 -2.99 -5.15
C THR A 239 3.72 -1.48 -4.97
N GLU A 240 2.72 -0.87 -4.33
CA GLU A 240 2.70 0.57 -4.08
C GLU A 240 2.40 0.88 -2.62
N LEU A 241 3.13 1.83 -2.05
CA LEU A 241 2.92 2.36 -0.70
C LEU A 241 2.39 3.80 -0.80
N MET A 242 1.24 4.03 -0.17
CA MET A 242 0.61 5.35 -0.06
C MET A 242 0.51 5.77 1.40
N VAL A 243 0.74 7.05 1.69
CA VAL A 243 0.37 7.68 2.97
C VAL A 243 -0.55 8.83 2.63
N PHE A 244 -1.81 8.78 3.08
CA PHE A 244 -2.79 9.76 2.65
C PHE A 244 -3.88 10.05 3.67
N LYS A 245 -4.63 11.12 3.40
CA LYS A 245 -5.90 11.45 4.04
C LYS A 245 -6.95 11.72 2.98
N TYR A 246 -8.17 11.27 3.23
CA TYR A 246 -9.32 11.79 2.51
C TYR A 246 -9.59 13.23 2.96
N LEU A 247 -9.91 14.10 1.99
CA LEU A 247 -10.38 15.45 2.26
C LEU A 247 -11.87 15.42 2.61
N GLU A 248 -12.36 16.48 3.26
CA GLU A 248 -13.71 16.53 3.84
C GLU A 248 -14.79 16.05 2.87
N GLY A 249 -15.58 15.07 3.33
CA GLY A 249 -16.66 14.47 2.55
C GLY A 249 -16.19 13.63 1.35
N TYR A 250 -14.95 13.11 1.39
CA TYR A 250 -14.34 12.30 0.32
C TYR A 250 -14.28 13.03 -1.03
N LYS A 251 -14.19 14.37 -1.00
CA LYS A 251 -14.12 15.22 -2.20
C LYS A 251 -12.74 15.21 -2.89
N GLY A 252 -11.78 14.56 -2.28
CA GLY A 252 -10.41 14.50 -2.76
C GLY A 252 -9.51 13.76 -1.79
N VAL A 253 -8.24 13.72 -2.14
CA VAL A 253 -7.20 13.04 -1.38
C VAL A 253 -5.99 13.95 -1.24
N MET A 254 -5.37 13.87 -0.07
CA MET A 254 -4.05 14.44 0.17
C MET A 254 -3.09 13.28 0.35
N ASN A 255 -2.23 13.06 -0.63
CA ASN A 255 -1.14 12.10 -0.58
C ASN A 255 0.11 12.78 -0.03
N TYR A 256 0.89 12.05 0.75
CA TYR A 256 2.07 12.58 1.42
C TYR A 256 3.29 11.71 1.13
N CYS A 257 4.45 12.34 1.05
CA CYS A 257 5.73 11.66 0.91
C CYS A 257 5.93 10.61 2.03
N PRO A 258 6.05 9.30 1.71
CA PRO A 258 6.25 8.26 2.71
C PRO A 258 7.47 8.50 3.62
N THR A 259 8.58 9.02 3.08
CA THR A 259 9.81 9.28 3.85
C THR A 259 9.61 10.26 5.02
N LEU A 260 8.62 11.15 4.95
CA LEU A 260 8.32 12.10 6.03
C LEU A 260 7.54 11.48 7.21
N TYR A 261 7.05 10.25 7.06
CA TYR A 261 6.21 9.55 8.04
C TYR A 261 6.88 8.29 8.58
N ILE A 262 8.20 8.18 8.44
CA ILE A 262 8.97 7.09 9.03
C ILE A 262 8.99 7.26 10.56
N ASP A 263 8.89 6.16 11.28
CA ASP A 263 9.15 6.16 12.72
C ASP A 263 10.57 6.64 13.03
N GLU A 264 10.71 7.54 13.99
CA GLU A 264 12.01 8.16 14.33
C GLU A 264 13.13 7.14 14.60
N LYS A 265 12.83 5.93 15.11
CA LYS A 265 13.86 4.90 15.35
C LYS A 265 14.36 4.22 14.07
N MET A 266 13.58 4.28 12.99
CA MET A 266 13.88 3.63 11.70
C MET A 266 14.38 4.64 10.66
N LYS A 267 14.26 5.94 10.95
CA LYS A 267 14.43 7.05 10.02
C LYS A 267 15.76 7.01 9.27
N ASP A 268 16.88 7.04 9.99
CA ASP A 268 18.21 7.07 9.36
C ASP A 268 18.46 5.82 8.51
N GLY A 269 18.02 4.65 8.99
CA GLY A 269 18.17 3.38 8.26
C GLY A 269 17.36 3.38 6.96
N LEU A 270 16.07 3.69 7.02
CA LEU A 270 15.19 3.65 5.86
C LEU A 270 15.48 4.76 4.84
N ILE A 271 15.85 5.97 5.31
CA ILE A 271 16.33 7.05 4.43
C ILE A 271 17.59 6.60 3.69
N SER A 272 18.56 6.05 4.42
CA SER A 272 19.80 5.54 3.82
C SER A 272 19.53 4.43 2.82
N THR A 273 18.58 3.52 3.10
CA THR A 273 18.21 2.44 2.18
C THR A 273 17.63 2.97 0.86
N ILE A 274 16.76 3.98 0.89
CA ILE A 274 16.17 4.56 -0.33
C ILE A 274 17.22 5.33 -1.14
N SER A 275 18.07 6.13 -0.49
CA SER A 275 19.21 6.75 -1.19
C SER A 275 20.16 5.71 -1.78
N GLU A 276 20.48 4.63 -1.06
CA GLU A 276 21.33 3.56 -1.59
C GLU A 276 20.68 2.85 -2.79
N LEU A 277 19.36 2.61 -2.77
CA LEU A 277 18.63 2.04 -3.90
C LEU A 277 18.77 2.91 -5.15
N MET A 278 18.47 4.21 -5.05
CA MET A 278 18.58 5.15 -6.16
C MET A 278 20.01 5.20 -6.71
N ASN A 279 20.99 5.43 -5.84
CA ASN A 279 22.41 5.52 -6.20
C ASN A 279 22.96 4.22 -6.81
N SER A 280 22.62 3.07 -6.22
CA SER A 280 23.11 1.77 -6.72
C SER A 280 22.52 1.41 -8.07
N TYR A 281 21.25 1.74 -8.32
CA TYR A 281 20.60 1.52 -9.60
C TYR A 281 21.24 2.38 -10.70
N GLU A 282 21.42 3.68 -10.46
CA GLU A 282 22.08 4.60 -11.38
C GLU A 282 23.51 4.20 -11.73
N LYS A 283 24.28 3.83 -10.70
CA LYS A 283 25.65 3.34 -10.87
C LYS A 283 25.68 2.05 -11.67
N TRP A 284 24.76 1.13 -11.42
CA TRP A 284 24.70 -0.15 -12.11
C TRP A 284 24.31 0.01 -13.59
N ILE A 285 23.35 0.89 -13.91
CA ILE A 285 22.94 1.16 -15.29
C ILE A 285 23.88 2.14 -16.01
N GLY A 286 24.76 2.82 -15.27
CA GLY A 286 25.71 3.81 -15.79
C GLY A 286 25.04 5.11 -16.23
N LYS A 287 23.97 5.54 -15.55
CA LYS A 287 23.27 6.80 -15.78
C LYS A 287 22.95 7.46 -14.44
N ASP A 288 23.53 8.63 -14.21
CA ASP A 288 23.45 9.43 -12.97
C ASP A 288 22.35 10.51 -13.01
N SER A 289 21.28 10.26 -13.77
CA SER A 289 20.23 11.25 -14.04
C SER A 289 18.82 10.63 -14.02
N ILE A 290 18.66 9.47 -13.41
CA ILE A 290 17.38 8.77 -13.26
C ILE A 290 16.58 9.36 -12.09
N TYR A 291 17.26 9.66 -10.99
CA TYR A 291 16.74 10.27 -9.78
C TYR A 291 17.49 11.59 -9.54
N ASP A 292 16.78 12.71 -9.70
CA ASP A 292 17.34 14.03 -9.40
C ASP A 292 17.26 14.30 -7.89
N GLU A 293 18.15 13.66 -7.12
CA GLU A 293 18.16 13.72 -5.64
C GLU A 293 18.30 15.16 -5.11
N ASP A 294 18.92 16.07 -5.87
CA ASP A 294 19.08 17.49 -5.47
C ASP A 294 17.73 18.25 -5.46
N THR A 295 16.74 17.77 -6.20
CA THR A 295 15.38 18.34 -6.21
C THR A 295 14.44 17.71 -5.19
N MET A 296 14.89 16.65 -4.50
CA MET A 296 14.07 15.92 -3.56
C MET A 296 14.03 16.59 -2.18
N ILE A 297 12.84 16.80 -1.63
CA ILE A 297 12.65 17.30 -0.26
C ILE A 297 13.02 16.25 0.81
N ALA A 298 13.04 14.97 0.42
CA ALA A 298 13.55 13.84 1.18
C ALA A 298 13.84 12.68 0.21
N PRO A 299 14.75 11.73 0.51
CA PRO A 299 15.03 10.61 -0.40
C PRO A 299 13.77 9.86 -0.84
N GLY A 300 13.63 9.72 -2.15
CA GLY A 300 12.44 9.15 -2.79
C GLY A 300 11.23 10.08 -2.84
N CYS A 301 11.37 11.38 -2.58
CA CYS A 301 10.25 12.31 -2.61
C CYS A 301 10.61 13.66 -3.24
N ILE A 302 9.96 13.99 -4.35
CA ILE A 302 10.09 15.31 -5.01
C ILE A 302 9.28 16.38 -4.26
N TYR A 303 8.10 16.02 -3.75
CA TYR A 303 7.20 16.93 -3.03
C TYR A 303 6.89 16.39 -1.62
N ARG A 304 6.52 17.26 -0.67
CA ARG A 304 5.99 16.86 0.64
C ARG A 304 4.62 16.21 0.52
N GLY A 305 3.81 16.69 -0.42
CA GLY A 305 2.48 16.18 -0.65
C GLY A 305 1.92 16.54 -2.02
N ILE A 306 0.90 15.78 -2.41
CA ILE A 306 0.14 15.95 -3.65
C ILE A 306 -1.33 15.94 -3.26
N LYS A 307 -1.98 17.07 -3.49
CA LYS A 307 -3.40 17.25 -3.22
C LYS A 307 -4.18 17.09 -4.52
N GLU A 308 -5.18 16.24 -4.49
CA GLU A 308 -6.08 16.02 -5.62
C GLU A 308 -7.53 16.29 -5.22
N ILE A 309 -8.19 17.19 -5.95
CA ILE A 309 -9.62 17.49 -5.79
C ILE A 309 -10.24 17.54 -7.18
N ASP A 310 -11.26 16.69 -7.43
CA ASP A 310 -11.99 16.65 -8.70
C ASP A 310 -11.06 16.59 -9.95
N GLY A 311 -9.93 15.85 -9.83
CA GLY A 311 -8.91 15.71 -10.88
C GLY A 311 -7.94 16.88 -11.01
N ALA A 312 -8.09 17.96 -10.24
CA ALA A 312 -7.11 19.04 -10.16
C ALA A 312 -6.01 18.70 -9.15
N ILE A 313 -4.75 18.87 -9.56
CA ILE A 313 -3.57 18.55 -8.77
C ILE A 313 -2.92 19.85 -8.25
N GLU A 314 -2.61 19.86 -6.95
CA GLU A 314 -1.81 20.89 -6.28
C GLU A 314 -0.59 20.20 -5.62
N LEU A 315 0.62 20.61 -6.00
CA LEU A 315 1.88 20.08 -5.48
C LEU A 315 2.33 20.91 -4.29
N ILE A 316 2.81 20.26 -3.24
CA ILE A 316 3.20 20.90 -1.99
C ILE A 316 4.69 20.62 -1.73
N ASP A 317 5.51 21.66 -1.82
CA ASP A 317 6.96 21.64 -1.54
C ASP A 317 7.28 21.59 -0.05
#